data_AF-A0A1J4YGH5-F1
#
_entry.id   AF-A0A1J4YGH5-F1
#
_cell.length_a   1.000
_cell.length_b   1.000
_cell.length_c   1.000
_cell.angle_alpha   90.00
_cell.angle_beta   90.00
_cell.angle_gamma   90.00
#
_symmetry.space_group_name_H-M   'P 1'
#
loop_
_entity.id
_entity.type
_entity.pdbx_description
1 polymer ?
#
loop_
_entity_poly.entity_id
_entity_poly.type
_entity_poly.pdbx_seq_one_letter_code
_entity_poly.pdbx_strand_id
1 'polypeptide(L)'
;MFAGSPVKPLQQHIGKVHECVKKLEAFFTAVIANDYDQVTVLEREIHRLEVEADDLKHDLRLQLPNSLFMPMPRERILDIVTHQDHLANKVKEVTGLVNARKIKIPDEIAELLKQFVLVNISASRQAKKIVKEMLIYSLDMR
;
A
#
# COMPACT_ATOMS: atom_id res chain seq x y z
N MET A 1 18.28 10.77 22.17
CA MET A 1 16.91 10.22 22.21
C MET A 1 16.99 8.76 21.79
N PHE A 2 16.41 7.86 22.57
CA PHE A 2 16.48 6.41 22.36
C PHE A 2 15.99 6.05 20.95
N ALA A 3 16.82 5.32 20.20
CA ALA A 3 16.55 4.90 18.83
C ALA A 3 15.21 4.16 18.77
N GLY A 4 14.19 4.79 18.19
CA GLY A 4 12.92 4.14 17.90
C GLY A 4 13.17 2.92 17.01
N SER A 5 12.41 1.83 17.22
CA SER A 5 12.55 0.64 16.38
C SER A 5 12.31 1.01 14.92
N PRO A 6 13.24 0.71 13.99
CA PRO A 6 13.08 0.99 12.56
C PRO A 6 11.91 0.24 11.92
N VAL A 7 11.33 -0.74 12.62
CA VAL A 7 10.18 -1.51 12.18
C VAL A 7 8.87 -0.74 12.29
N LYS A 8 8.74 0.18 13.26
CA LYS A 8 7.48 0.92 13.47
C LYS A 8 7.13 1.81 12.27
N PRO A 9 8.05 2.60 11.69
CA PRO A 9 7.80 3.31 10.44
C PRO A 9 7.38 2.40 9.28
N LEU A 10 8.00 1.22 9.13
CA LEU A 10 7.59 0.24 8.11
C LEU A 10 6.15 -0.25 8.32
N GLN A 11 5.73 -0.45 9.56
CA GLN A 11 4.35 -0.85 9.90
C GLN A 11 3.34 0.24 9.57
N GLN A 12 3.68 1.50 9.85
CA GLN A 12 2.83 2.65 9.52
C GLN A 12 2.68 2.76 7.99
N HIS A 13 3.79 2.68 7.26
CA HIS A 13 3.79 2.74 5.81
C HIS A 13 2.96 1.62 5.17
N ILE A 14 3.23 0.34 5.47
CA ILE A 14 2.42 -0.77 4.91
C ILE A 14 0.96 -0.71 5.36
N GLY A 15 0.68 -0.14 6.53
CA GLY A 15 -0.67 0.14 7.00
C GLY A 15 -1.42 1.05 6.02
N LYS A 16 -0.80 2.17 5.66
CA LYS A 16 -1.34 3.15 4.72
C LYS A 16 -1.44 2.60 3.29
N VAL A 17 -0.41 1.90 2.83
CA VAL A 17 -0.44 1.19 1.53
C VAL A 17 -1.61 0.21 1.46
N HIS A 18 -1.85 -0.57 2.52
CA HIS A 18 -2.97 -1.51 2.55
C HIS A 18 -4.33 -0.78 2.53
N GLU A 19 -4.46 0.38 3.19
CA GLU A 19 -5.67 1.23 3.08
C GLU A 19 -5.91 1.66 1.64
N CYS A 20 -4.86 2.06 0.92
CA CYS A 20 -4.92 2.40 -0.51
C CYS A 20 -5.39 1.19 -1.35
N VAL A 21 -4.77 0.02 -1.19
CA VAL A 21 -5.15 -1.20 -1.94
C VAL A 21 -6.60 -1.61 -1.67
N LYS A 22 -7.09 -1.49 -0.42
CA LYS A 22 -8.49 -1.81 -0.07
C LYS A 22 -9.51 -0.98 -0.84
N LYS A 23 -9.17 0.23 -1.29
CA LYS A 23 -10.09 1.08 -2.06
C LYS A 23 -10.39 0.53 -3.45
N LEU A 24 -9.58 -0.40 -3.96
CA LEU A 24 -9.85 -1.07 -5.24
C LEU A 24 -11.21 -1.77 -5.28
N GLU A 25 -11.67 -2.31 -4.15
CA GLU A 25 -12.97 -3.00 -4.09
C GLU A 25 -14.13 -2.05 -4.42
N ALA A 26 -14.20 -0.92 -3.72
CA ALA A 26 -15.20 0.11 -3.99
C ALA A 26 -15.01 0.73 -5.39
N PHE A 27 -13.77 0.98 -5.79
CA PHE A 27 -13.44 1.57 -7.09
C PHE A 27 -13.96 0.71 -8.23
N PHE A 28 -13.59 -0.58 -8.28
CA PHE A 28 -14.03 -1.47 -9.36
C PHE A 28 -15.51 -1.80 -9.29
N THR A 29 -16.12 -1.74 -8.09
CA THR A 29 -17.60 -1.82 -7.96
C THR A 29 -18.29 -0.66 -8.68
N ALA A 30 -17.80 0.57 -8.51
CA ALA A 30 -18.31 1.75 -9.21
C ALA A 30 -18.04 1.69 -10.73
N VAL A 31 -16.86 1.21 -11.15
CA VAL A 31 -16.53 1.02 -12.57
C VAL A 31 -17.49 0.04 -13.24
N ILE A 32 -17.77 -1.11 -12.60
CA ILE A 32 -18.71 -2.12 -13.11
C ILE A 32 -20.13 -1.55 -13.18
N ALA A 33 -20.53 -0.72 -12.21
CA ALA A 33 -21.82 -0.03 -12.22
C ALA A 33 -21.88 1.13 -13.24
N ASN A 34 -20.78 1.45 -13.93
CA ASN A 34 -20.63 2.62 -14.81
C ASN A 34 -20.87 3.98 -14.11
N ASP A 35 -20.70 4.04 -12.79
CA ASP A 35 -20.85 5.26 -11.99
C ASP A 35 -19.54 6.07 -11.96
N TYR A 36 -19.27 6.81 -13.04
CA TYR A 36 -18.01 7.53 -13.21
C TYR A 36 -17.83 8.75 -12.29
N ASP A 37 -18.92 9.27 -11.74
CA ASP A 37 -18.85 10.31 -10.72
C ASP A 37 -18.27 9.72 -9.43
N GLN A 38 -18.76 8.55 -9.01
CA GLN A 38 -18.22 7.82 -7.87
C GLN A 38 -16.79 7.31 -8.13
N VAL A 39 -16.48 6.84 -9.34
CA VAL A 39 -15.10 6.47 -9.75
C VAL A 39 -14.14 7.64 -9.55
N THR A 40 -14.54 8.85 -9.95
CA THR A 40 -13.71 10.06 -9.79
C THR A 40 -13.48 10.42 -8.32
N VAL A 41 -14.50 10.27 -7.47
CA VAL A 41 -14.35 10.48 -6.02
C VAL A 41 -13.36 9.47 -5.41
N LEU A 42 -13.50 8.19 -5.77
CA LEU A 42 -12.65 7.11 -5.25
C LEU A 42 -11.21 7.21 -5.75
N GLU A 43 -10.99 7.60 -7.00
CA GLU A 43 -9.65 7.82 -7.57
C GLU A 43 -8.90 8.93 -6.83
N ARG A 44 -9.58 10.04 -6.49
CA ARG A 44 -8.98 11.11 -5.68
C ARG A 44 -8.64 10.64 -4.26
N GLU A 45 -9.49 9.81 -3.67
CA GLU A 45 -9.22 9.24 -2.34
C GLU A 45 -8.00 8.30 -2.38
N ILE A 46 -7.88 7.48 -3.42
CA ILE A 46 -6.72 6.63 -3.67
C ILE A 46 -5.46 7.46 -3.83
N HIS A 47 -5.51 8.52 -4.64
CA HIS A 47 -4.39 9.45 -4.81
C HIS A 47 -3.97 10.07 -3.47
N ARG A 48 -4.94 10.52 -2.66
CA ARG A 48 -4.66 11.05 -1.31
C ARG A 48 -3.96 10.02 -0.41
N LEU A 49 -4.41 8.77 -0.40
CA LEU A 49 -3.80 7.71 0.40
C LEU A 49 -2.41 7.33 -0.08
N GLU A 50 -2.15 7.43 -1.39
CA GLU A 50 -0.82 7.20 -1.96
C GLU A 50 0.15 8.32 -1.59
N VAL A 51 -0.27 9.59 -1.65
CA VAL A 51 0.54 10.73 -1.16
C VAL A 51 0.87 10.57 0.33
N GLU A 52 -0.12 10.22 1.16
CA GLU A 52 0.12 9.94 2.58
C GLU A 52 1.10 8.77 2.81
N ALA A 53 1.12 7.77 1.91
CA ALA A 53 2.09 6.68 1.99
C ALA A 53 3.49 7.17 1.60
N ASP A 54 3.63 7.95 0.53
CA ASP A 54 4.94 8.48 0.10
C ASP A 54 5.55 9.42 1.16
N ASP A 55 4.72 10.22 1.84
CA ASP A 55 5.15 11.04 2.99
C ASP A 55 5.74 10.18 4.12
N LEU A 56 5.08 9.08 4.48
CA LEU A 56 5.59 8.12 5.49
C LEU A 56 6.91 7.46 5.05
N LYS A 57 7.05 7.16 3.76
CA LYS A 57 8.30 6.63 3.18
C LYS A 57 9.42 7.68 3.21
N HIS A 58 9.10 8.94 2.93
CA HIS A 58 10.05 10.04 3.00
C HIS A 58 10.55 10.24 4.43
N ASP A 59 9.64 10.34 5.40
CA ASP A 59 9.97 10.49 6.82
C ASP A 59 10.82 9.33 7.34
N LEU A 60 10.48 8.10 6.94
CA LEU A 60 11.27 6.92 7.26
C LEU A 60 12.71 7.07 6.75
N ARG A 61 12.91 7.51 5.50
CA ARG A 61 14.25 7.70 4.91
C ARG A 61 15.07 8.77 5.62
N LEU A 62 14.43 9.86 6.07
CA LEU A 62 15.07 10.94 6.82
C LEU A 62 15.51 10.50 8.23
N GLN A 63 14.71 9.67 8.87
CA GLN A 63 14.93 9.25 10.26
C GLN A 63 15.87 8.04 10.38
N LEU A 64 16.21 7.36 9.27
CA LEU A 64 17.07 6.18 9.29
C LEU A 64 18.55 6.55 9.58
N PRO A 65 19.12 6.14 10.72
CA PRO A 65 20.51 6.39 11.03
C PRO A 65 21.45 5.49 10.22
N ASN A 66 22.68 5.95 9.95
CA ASN A 66 23.73 5.16 9.27
C ASN A 66 24.49 4.18 10.22
N SER A 67 23.96 3.90 11.41
CA SER A 67 24.73 3.35 12.54
C SER A 67 25.00 1.83 12.48
N LEU A 68 26.14 1.43 13.04
CA LEU A 68 26.63 0.05 13.22
C LEU A 68 25.79 -0.82 14.18
N PHE A 69 24.88 -0.22 14.98
CA PHE A 69 24.11 -0.92 16.02
C PHE A 69 22.59 -1.03 15.74
N MET A 70 22.18 -1.16 14.47
CA MET A 70 20.78 -1.43 14.13
C MET A 70 20.46 -2.94 14.13
N PRO A 71 19.26 -3.35 14.56
CA PRO A 71 18.84 -4.76 14.50
C PRO A 71 18.64 -5.27 13.06
N MET A 72 18.64 -4.36 12.08
CA MET A 72 18.48 -4.65 10.67
C MET A 72 19.33 -3.67 9.83
N PRO A 73 20.02 -4.11 8.76
CA PRO A 73 20.73 -3.22 7.85
C PRO A 73 19.80 -2.17 7.21
N ARG A 74 20.32 -0.95 7.01
CA ARG A 74 19.57 0.16 6.42
C ARG A 74 19.03 -0.20 5.03
N GLU A 75 19.85 -0.86 4.23
CA GLU A 75 19.56 -1.28 2.86
C GLU A 75 18.33 -2.18 2.84
N ARG A 76 18.25 -3.15 3.76
CA ARG A 76 17.08 -4.05 3.87
C ARG A 76 15.81 -3.29 4.20
N ILE A 77 15.87 -2.30 5.09
CA ILE A 77 14.69 -1.47 5.43
C ILE A 77 14.24 -0.66 4.21
N LEU A 78 15.20 -0.06 3.50
CA LEU A 78 14.95 0.70 2.28
C LEU A 78 14.36 -0.18 1.16
N ASP A 79 14.83 -1.41 1.03
CA ASP A 79 14.28 -2.38 0.09
C ASP A 79 12.82 -2.71 0.46
N ILE A 80 12.55 -3.02 1.72
CA ILE A 80 11.19 -3.34 2.17
C ILE A 80 10.24 -2.17 1.89
N VAL A 81 10.57 -0.94 2.31
CA VAL A 81 9.67 0.21 2.08
C VAL A 81 9.45 0.48 0.60
N THR A 82 10.47 0.27 -0.24
CA THR A 82 10.36 0.41 -1.70
C THR A 82 9.38 -0.61 -2.28
N HIS A 83 9.44 -1.87 -1.86
CA HIS A 83 8.46 -2.88 -2.30
C HIS A 83 7.04 -2.56 -1.86
N GLN A 84 6.86 -2.04 -0.63
CA GLN A 84 5.54 -1.62 -0.15
C GLN A 84 4.99 -0.46 -0.99
N ASP A 85 5.84 0.52 -1.30
CA ASP A 85 5.48 1.72 -2.06
C ASP A 85 5.01 1.38 -3.49
N HIS A 86 5.63 0.39 -4.12
CA HIS A 86 5.19 -0.11 -5.43
C HIS A 86 3.73 -0.55 -5.46
N LEU A 87 3.17 -1.06 -4.35
CA LEU A 87 1.75 -1.44 -4.31
C LEU A 87 0.84 -0.21 -4.43
N ALA A 88 1.08 0.83 -3.63
CA ALA A 88 0.27 2.06 -3.68
C ALA A 88 0.41 2.78 -5.03
N ASN A 89 1.62 2.87 -5.56
CA ASN A 89 1.88 3.41 -6.89
C ASN A 89 1.11 2.65 -7.98
N LYS A 90 1.12 1.31 -7.95
CA LYS A 90 0.40 0.51 -8.94
C LYS A 90 -1.11 0.71 -8.85
N VAL A 91 -1.65 0.83 -7.64
CA VAL A 91 -3.07 1.13 -7.43
C VAL A 91 -3.43 2.47 -8.06
N LYS A 92 -2.67 3.53 -7.76
CA LYS A 92 -2.86 4.87 -8.35
C LYS A 92 -2.80 4.85 -9.88
N GLU A 93 -1.81 4.17 -10.46
CA GLU A 93 -1.65 4.07 -11.91
C GLU A 93 -2.85 3.38 -12.57
N VAL A 94 -3.30 2.25 -12.02
CA VAL A 94 -4.42 1.47 -12.59
C VAL A 94 -5.72 2.25 -12.47
N THR A 95 -6.01 2.85 -11.31
CA THR A 95 -7.26 3.59 -11.13
C THR A 95 -7.29 4.88 -11.94
N GLY A 96 -6.16 5.58 -12.04
CA GLY A 96 -6.00 6.74 -12.92
C GLY A 96 -6.23 6.39 -14.39
N LEU A 97 -5.66 5.28 -14.86
CA LEU A 97 -5.85 4.81 -16.25
C LEU A 97 -7.32 4.44 -16.53
N VAL A 98 -7.95 3.69 -15.63
CA VAL A 98 -9.35 3.28 -15.75
C VAL A 98 -10.29 4.47 -15.80
N ASN A 99 -10.09 5.45 -14.91
CA ASN A 99 -10.90 6.66 -14.88
C ASN A 99 -10.68 7.54 -16.13
N ALA A 100 -9.41 7.81 -16.48
CA ALA A 100 -9.06 8.68 -17.60
C ALA A 100 -9.65 8.20 -18.94
N ARG A 101 -9.71 6.88 -19.14
CA ARG A 101 -10.25 6.28 -20.38
C ARG A 101 -11.72 5.89 -20.28
N LYS A 102 -12.35 6.08 -19.11
CA LYS A 102 -13.70 5.58 -18.82
C LYS A 102 -13.87 4.12 -19.23
N ILE A 103 -12.96 3.26 -18.77
CA ILE A 103 -12.91 1.84 -19.17
C ILE A 103 -14.17 1.13 -18.69
N LYS A 104 -14.98 0.65 -19.64
CA LYS A 104 -16.12 -0.22 -19.35
C LYS A 104 -15.67 -1.66 -19.22
N ILE A 105 -16.15 -2.32 -18.17
CA ILE A 105 -15.89 -3.74 -17.92
C ILE A 105 -17.08 -4.53 -18.46
N PRO A 106 -16.88 -5.46 -19.41
CA PRO A 106 -17.96 -6.35 -19.86
C PRO A 106 -18.51 -7.21 -18.72
N ASP A 107 -19.83 -7.45 -18.73
CA ASP A 107 -20.52 -8.19 -17.68
C ASP A 107 -19.99 -9.63 -17.53
N GLU A 108 -19.53 -10.22 -18.64
CA GLU A 108 -18.98 -11.58 -18.69
C GLU A 108 -17.71 -11.74 -17.85
N ILE A 109 -16.96 -10.65 -17.62
CA ILE A 109 -15.71 -10.67 -16.83
C ILE A 109 -15.83 -9.93 -15.49
N ALA A 110 -16.95 -9.26 -15.23
CA ALA A 110 -17.13 -8.41 -14.06
C ALA A 110 -16.92 -9.17 -12.74
N GLU A 111 -17.45 -10.39 -12.64
CA GLU A 111 -17.29 -11.22 -11.44
C GLU A 111 -15.86 -11.73 -11.26
N LEU A 112 -15.21 -12.15 -12.36
CA LEU A 112 -13.80 -12.56 -12.34
C LEU A 112 -12.90 -11.41 -11.89
N LEU A 113 -13.18 -10.18 -12.35
CA LEU A 113 -12.45 -8.98 -11.94
C LEU A 113 -12.61 -8.69 -10.45
N LYS A 114 -13.83 -8.79 -9.90
CA LYS A 114 -14.06 -8.62 -8.45
C LYS A 114 -13.24 -9.62 -7.64
N GLN A 115 -13.26 -10.90 -8.02
CA GLN A 115 -12.49 -11.94 -7.35
C GLN A 115 -10.97 -11.67 -7.44
N PHE A 116 -10.49 -11.25 -8.61
CA PHE A 116 -9.11 -10.85 -8.80
C PHE A 116 -8.71 -9.70 -7.88
N VAL A 117 -9.55 -8.66 -7.75
CA VAL A 117 -9.32 -7.54 -6.82
C VAL A 117 -9.24 -8.01 -5.37
N LEU A 118 -10.13 -8.91 -4.94
CA LEU A 118 -10.12 -9.45 -3.58
C LEU A 118 -8.84 -10.24 -3.27
N VAL A 119 -8.31 -10.98 -4.24
CA VAL A 119 -7.02 -11.69 -4.08
C VAL A 119 -5.88 -10.69 -3.85
N ASN A 120 -5.83 -9.58 -4.60
CA ASN A 120 -4.84 -8.52 -4.42
C ASN A 120 -4.95 -7.86 -3.03
N ILE A 121 -6.17 -7.61 -2.55
CA ILE A 121 -6.41 -7.08 -1.20
C ILE A 121 -5.93 -8.09 -0.14
N SER A 122 -6.18 -9.38 -0.32
CA SER A 122 -5.70 -10.43 0.58
C SER A 122 -4.16 -10.51 0.61
N ALA A 123 -3.51 -10.43 -0.56
CA ALA A 123 -2.05 -10.41 -0.66
C ALA A 123 -1.43 -9.21 0.08
N SER A 124 -1.98 -8.00 -0.10
CA SER A 124 -1.51 -6.81 0.63
C SER A 124 -1.73 -6.92 2.14
N ARG A 125 -2.83 -7.56 2.58
CA ARG A 125 -3.08 -7.86 4.00
C ARG A 125 -2.01 -8.81 4.56
N GLN A 126 -1.62 -9.82 3.79
CA GLN A 126 -0.56 -10.75 4.18
C GLN A 126 0.79 -10.05 4.30
N ALA A 127 1.14 -9.15 3.36
CA ALA A 127 2.34 -8.33 3.46
C ALA A 127 2.34 -7.47 4.75
N LYS A 128 1.21 -6.82 5.07
CA LYS A 128 1.03 -6.08 6.33
C LYS A 128 1.25 -6.97 7.56
N LYS A 129 0.73 -8.20 7.54
CA LYS A 129 0.91 -9.18 8.63
C LYS A 129 2.39 -9.55 8.82
N ILE A 130 3.11 -9.82 7.74
CA ILE A 130 4.54 -10.17 7.77
C ILE A 130 5.36 -9.03 8.41
N VAL A 131 5.12 -7.78 8.00
CA VAL A 131 5.82 -6.61 8.57
C VAL A 131 5.45 -6.39 10.04
N LYS A 132 4.21 -6.72 10.44
CA LYS A 132 3.81 -6.71 11.86
C LYS A 132 4.62 -7.71 12.68
N GLU A 133 4.83 -8.91 12.15
CA GLU A 133 5.54 -10.00 12.82
C GLU A 133 7.06 -9.75 12.93
N MET A 134 7.68 -8.97 12.02
CA MET A 134 9.10 -8.57 12.12
C MET A 134 9.45 -7.89 13.45
N LEU A 135 8.49 -7.22 14.08
CA LEU A 135 8.70 -6.55 15.37
C LEU A 135 8.86 -7.56 16.52
N ILE A 136 8.24 -8.73 16.43
CA ILE A 136 8.33 -9.82 17.43
C ILE A 136 9.76 -10.37 17.45
N TYR A 137 10.33 -10.69 16.29
CA TYR A 137 11.71 -11.18 16.19
C TYR A 137 12.76 -10.15 16.63
N SER A 138 12.47 -8.84 16.52
CA SER A 138 13.37 -7.79 16.99
C SER A 138 13.36 -7.59 18.52
N LEU A 139 12.33 -8.12 19.21
CA LEU A 139 12.21 -8.08 20.67
C LEU A 139 12.78 -9.34 21.32
N ASP A 140 12.73 -10.49 20.65
CA ASP A 140 13.31 -11.76 21.13
C ASP A 140 14.85 -11.83 21.03
N MET A 141 15.50 -10.88 20.34
CA MET A 141 16.97 -10.77 20.24
C MET A 141 17.59 -9.82 21.27
N ARG A 142 16.87 -9.49 22.36
CA ARG A 142 17.38 -8.69 23.48
C ARG A 142 17.49 -9.50 24.76
#